data_AF-A0AAD6C082-F1
#
_entry.id   AF-A0AAD6C082-F1
#
_cell.length_a   1.000
_cell.length_b   1.000
_cell.length_c   1.000
_cell.angle_alpha   90.00
_cell.angle_beta   90.00
_cell.angle_gamma   90.00
#
_symmetry.space_group_name_H-M   'P 1'
#
loop_
_entity.id
_entity.type
_entity.pdbx_description
1 polymer ?
#
loop_
_entity_poly.entity_id
_entity_poly.type
_entity_poly.pdbx_seq_one_letter_code
_entity_poly.pdbx_strand_id
1 'polypeptide(L)'
;MVPSSASHARAGLSWSSLYIIVSLFLLSFVTVANALAYELQKPLAETEVPPESSSSTLDDLFTEADLGDSEVTGRLSWARPAETLQDLLDALNVMQDEYFVLWLGTWPSSIDWTAAVLGTHVAATLSSFSSCALGIVDDDDSHECSFSAFENTVNYFFSQTSTFYFGENAFSLRNQAYDDMLWVVLDWLENIKFQDLHSNLYYSTSNSSSTNTSSRGWHGTQFRDAAAHRARIFYELASAGWDKTLCNGGMIWNPALIPYKNAITNELFISASISMYLYFPGDPIDAPFVANSQGAGPTERYPHNPTHLNAAIDAYAWLKNSNMTGLGGLYADGFHISGWRSSAQPGSRKCDVLNTMVYTYNQGVILSGLRGLWLATGDQDYLRDGHELIHKVLHATGWPHIYSVKWAGLGRGGVLEDTCDSHASCSQDGQTFKSIFFHHLAEFCRPLRQQEVSFLENEKQQPAAEDDWDEVYDRHLRRCRAYGPWVEHNARAALMTRDDDGKFGQWWGLPFRQLVVSSDLVNSSTLPPGAVDYRNDGFDTDPAIGGIPRDFNDRGRGRTVETQAGGIAVLRALLQWQTSDALL
;
A
#
# COMPACT_ATOMS: atom_id res chain seq x y z
N MET A 1 80.93 23.35 -21.49
CA MET A 1 81.11 22.30 -22.51
C MET A 1 79.89 21.40 -22.49
N VAL A 2 79.14 21.40 -23.60
CA VAL A 2 78.18 20.39 -24.09
C VAL A 2 76.81 20.28 -23.34
N PRO A 3 75.68 20.10 -24.06
CA PRO A 3 74.49 20.93 -23.87
C PRO A 3 73.18 20.20 -23.51
N SER A 4 72.14 21.03 -23.32
CA SER A 4 70.70 20.80 -23.53
C SER A 4 70.35 19.78 -24.62
N SER A 5 69.44 18.86 -24.29
CA SER A 5 68.52 18.22 -25.23
C SER A 5 67.10 18.32 -24.70
N ALA A 6 66.23 18.93 -25.50
CA ALA A 6 64.78 18.85 -25.35
C ALA A 6 64.29 17.60 -26.09
N SER A 7 63.45 16.79 -25.45
CA SER A 7 62.64 15.76 -26.11
C SER A 7 61.16 16.04 -25.83
N HIS A 8 60.40 16.24 -26.90
CA HIS A 8 58.94 16.25 -26.89
C HIS A 8 58.42 14.83 -26.64
N ALA A 9 57.59 14.65 -25.61
CA ALA A 9 56.74 13.48 -25.45
C ALA A 9 55.28 13.90 -25.72
N ARG A 10 54.70 13.34 -26.79
CA ARG A 10 53.25 13.37 -27.07
C ARG A 10 52.53 12.60 -25.96
N ALA A 11 51.57 13.23 -25.29
CA ALA A 11 50.62 12.53 -24.43
C ALA A 11 49.63 11.76 -25.30
N GLY A 12 49.85 10.45 -25.48
CA GLY A 12 48.83 9.53 -25.97
C GLY A 12 47.92 9.12 -24.82
N LEU A 13 46.61 9.29 -24.98
CA LEU A 13 45.65 8.70 -24.05
C LEU A 13 45.83 7.17 -24.05
N SER A 14 46.01 6.61 -22.85
CA SER A 14 46.02 5.17 -22.63
C SER A 14 44.67 4.56 -23.01
N TRP A 15 44.71 3.37 -23.63
CA TRP A 15 43.52 2.58 -24.00
C TRP A 15 42.58 2.32 -22.81
N SER A 16 43.10 2.33 -21.58
CA SER A 16 42.31 2.19 -20.36
C SER A 16 41.34 3.36 -20.13
N SER A 17 41.73 4.58 -20.53
CA SER A 17 40.90 5.78 -20.38
C SER A 17 39.79 5.86 -21.43
N LEU A 18 40.02 5.29 -22.62
CA LEU A 18 38.97 5.18 -23.65
C LEU A 18 37.89 4.17 -23.26
N TYR A 19 38.28 3.05 -22.63
CA TYR A 19 37.33 2.03 -22.15
C TYR A 19 36.40 2.58 -21.05
N ILE A 20 36.92 3.38 -20.13
CA ILE A 20 36.11 3.98 -19.06
C ILE A 20 35.10 4.98 -19.62
N ILE A 21 35.49 5.79 -20.61
CA ILE A 21 34.60 6.77 -21.26
C ILE A 21 33.53 6.07 -22.10
N VAL A 22 33.89 5.00 -22.84
CA VAL A 22 32.94 4.22 -23.65
C VAL A 22 31.97 3.43 -22.77
N SER A 23 32.41 2.89 -21.63
CA SER A 23 31.52 2.21 -20.67
C SER A 23 30.57 3.18 -19.97
N LEU A 24 31.02 4.39 -19.61
CA LEU A 24 30.14 5.44 -19.05
C LEU A 24 29.13 5.96 -20.09
N PHE A 25 29.51 6.03 -21.37
CA PHE A 25 28.60 6.37 -22.47
C PHE A 25 27.60 5.25 -22.79
N LEU A 26 27.99 3.97 -22.68
CA LEU A 26 27.06 2.85 -22.89
C LEU A 26 26.06 2.71 -21.73
N LEU A 27 26.48 2.96 -20.48
CA LEU A 27 25.59 2.97 -19.32
C LEU A 27 24.55 4.09 -19.37
N SER A 28 24.86 5.25 -19.96
CA SER A 28 23.88 6.33 -20.14
C SER A 28 22.89 6.07 -21.27
N PHE A 29 23.22 5.24 -22.26
CA PHE A 29 22.27 4.82 -23.30
C PHE A 29 21.33 3.70 -22.84
N VAL A 30 21.78 2.81 -21.95
CA VAL A 30 20.92 1.75 -21.39
C VAL A 30 19.87 2.32 -20.43
N THR A 31 20.17 3.38 -19.68
CA THR A 31 19.17 4.05 -18.83
C THR A 31 18.15 4.88 -19.62
N VAL A 32 18.52 5.37 -20.82
CA VAL A 32 17.61 6.10 -21.72
C VAL A 32 16.73 5.14 -22.54
N ALA A 33 17.20 3.91 -22.81
CA ALA A 33 16.43 2.94 -23.59
C ALA A 33 15.19 2.39 -22.85
N ASN A 34 15.20 2.31 -21.52
CA ASN A 34 14.00 1.96 -20.74
C ASN A 34 13.01 3.13 -20.57
N ALA A 35 13.44 4.37 -20.85
CA ALA A 35 12.60 5.56 -20.75
C ALA A 35 11.84 5.89 -22.06
N LEU A 36 12.04 5.13 -23.15
CA LEU A 36 11.49 5.45 -24.48
C LEU A 36 10.66 4.33 -25.14
N ALA A 37 10.28 3.28 -24.40
CA ALA A 37 9.35 2.27 -24.91
C ALA A 37 7.90 2.63 -24.53
N TYR A 38 7.43 3.80 -24.96
CA TYR A 38 5.98 4.09 -25.03
C TYR A 38 5.64 4.43 -26.48
N GLU A 39 4.81 3.59 -27.10
CA GLU A 39 4.27 3.88 -28.43
C GLU A 39 3.42 5.16 -28.40
N LEU A 40 3.52 5.93 -29.48
CA LEU A 40 2.78 7.16 -29.71
C LEU A 40 1.26 6.84 -29.81
N GLN A 41 0.49 7.18 -28.77
CA GLN A 41 -0.98 7.00 -28.76
C GLN A 41 -1.65 7.75 -29.92
N LYS A 42 -2.45 7.03 -30.70
CA LYS A 42 -3.31 7.56 -31.77
C LYS A 42 -4.55 8.26 -31.18
N PRO A 43 -5.05 9.34 -31.78
CA PRO A 43 -6.26 10.01 -31.32
C PRO A 43 -7.50 9.16 -31.65
N LEU A 44 -8.31 8.84 -30.65
CA LEU A 44 -9.61 8.18 -30.83
C LEU A 44 -10.77 9.18 -30.79
N ALA A 45 -11.77 8.85 -31.61
CA ALA A 45 -12.86 9.68 -32.06
C ALA A 45 -14.00 9.85 -31.04
N GLU A 46 -14.73 10.96 -31.21
CA GLU A 46 -15.92 11.36 -30.44
C GLU A 46 -17.01 10.28 -30.43
N THR A 47 -17.65 10.06 -29.29
CA THR A 47 -18.96 9.38 -29.24
C THR A 47 -19.85 9.92 -28.12
N GLU A 48 -21.15 9.93 -28.42
CA GLU A 48 -22.23 10.70 -27.81
C GLU A 48 -22.74 10.16 -26.45
N VAL A 49 -23.34 11.08 -25.68
CA VAL A 49 -23.87 10.94 -24.32
C VAL A 49 -25.28 10.31 -24.31
N PRO A 50 -25.59 9.39 -23.38
CA PRO A 50 -26.96 9.11 -22.93
C PRO A 50 -27.23 9.58 -21.48
N PRO A 51 -28.52 9.76 -21.10
CA PRO A 51 -28.95 10.64 -20.02
C PRO A 51 -29.08 9.98 -18.63
N GLU A 52 -29.17 10.86 -17.64
CA GLU A 52 -29.13 10.67 -16.19
C GLU A 52 -30.34 9.98 -15.52
N SER A 53 -30.03 9.50 -14.32
CA SER A 53 -30.80 9.61 -13.06
C SER A 53 -31.61 8.39 -12.60
N SER A 54 -31.31 7.96 -11.36
CA SER A 54 -32.29 8.02 -10.26
C SER A 54 -31.58 7.80 -8.91
N SER A 55 -31.83 8.73 -7.98
CA SER A 55 -31.46 8.67 -6.57
C SER A 55 -32.21 7.56 -5.83
N SER A 56 -31.58 6.93 -4.84
CA SER A 56 -32.33 6.28 -3.76
C SER A 56 -31.59 6.35 -2.42
N THR A 57 -32.35 6.85 -1.46
CA THR A 57 -32.19 7.03 -0.01
C THR A 57 -31.52 5.87 0.75
N LEU A 58 -30.70 6.24 1.73
CA LEU A 58 -29.71 5.42 2.43
C LEU A 58 -30.21 4.77 3.75
N ASP A 59 -31.52 4.79 4.04
CA ASP A 59 -32.01 4.47 5.40
C ASP A 59 -32.97 3.26 5.54
N ASP A 60 -33.32 2.53 4.48
CA ASP A 60 -34.39 1.50 4.56
C ASP A 60 -33.93 0.03 4.43
N LEU A 61 -32.63 -0.28 4.54
CA LEU A 61 -32.13 -1.66 4.39
C LEU A 61 -31.85 -2.41 5.71
N PHE A 62 -32.17 -1.83 6.86
CA PHE A 62 -32.04 -2.49 8.16
C PHE A 62 -33.42 -2.71 8.82
N THR A 63 -34.26 -3.51 8.17
CA THR A 63 -35.36 -4.21 8.84
C THR A 63 -35.18 -5.71 8.64
N GLU A 64 -34.85 -6.38 9.76
CA GLU A 64 -34.93 -7.82 10.04
C GLU A 64 -35.12 -8.76 8.84
N ALA A 65 -34.02 -9.29 8.33
CA ALA A 65 -34.05 -10.52 7.55
C ALA A 65 -34.12 -11.72 8.52
N ASP A 66 -35.33 -12.23 8.70
CA ASP A 66 -35.68 -13.50 9.33
C ASP A 66 -34.91 -14.65 8.65
N LEU A 67 -33.93 -15.22 9.36
CA LEU A 67 -33.16 -16.38 8.92
C LEU A 67 -34.01 -17.64 9.12
N GLY A 68 -34.77 -18.00 8.09
CA GLY A 68 -35.51 -19.25 8.04
C GLY A 68 -34.58 -20.47 8.04
N ASP A 69 -34.75 -21.32 9.05
CA ASP A 69 -34.12 -22.63 9.21
C ASP A 69 -34.29 -23.51 7.96
N SER A 70 -33.18 -23.88 7.32
CA SER A 70 -33.09 -25.15 6.59
C SER A 70 -31.70 -25.75 6.75
N GLU A 71 -31.68 -26.93 7.37
CA GLU A 71 -30.52 -27.75 7.74
C GLU A 71 -29.61 -28.10 6.56
N VAL A 72 -28.47 -27.42 6.41
CA VAL A 72 -27.19 -28.01 5.97
C VAL A 72 -26.04 -27.20 6.59
N THR A 73 -25.87 -27.27 7.92
CA THR A 73 -24.73 -26.62 8.59
C THR A 73 -23.62 -27.63 8.86
N GLY A 74 -22.76 -27.86 7.87
CA GLY A 74 -21.36 -28.16 8.17
C GLY A 74 -20.74 -26.87 8.68
N ARG A 75 -20.66 -26.68 10.01
CA ARG A 75 -19.94 -25.53 10.60
C ARG A 75 -18.51 -25.53 10.05
N LEU A 76 -18.21 -24.61 9.14
CA LEU A 76 -16.83 -24.22 8.83
C LEU A 76 -16.24 -23.74 10.16
N SER A 77 -15.34 -24.54 10.75
CA SER A 77 -14.56 -24.09 11.90
C SER A 77 -13.82 -22.81 11.50
N TRP A 78 -13.94 -21.75 12.28
CA TRP A 78 -13.17 -20.52 12.13
C TRP A 78 -11.70 -20.88 12.35
N ALA A 79 -10.78 -20.33 11.54
CA ALA A 79 -9.35 -20.53 11.78
C ALA A 79 -9.02 -19.91 13.15
N ARG A 80 -8.25 -20.62 13.98
CA ARG A 80 -7.91 -20.08 15.31
C ARG A 80 -6.88 -18.95 15.15
N PRO A 81 -6.88 -17.92 16.03
CA PRO A 81 -5.89 -16.85 15.97
C PRO A 81 -4.44 -17.36 15.91
N ALA A 82 -4.12 -18.43 16.65
CA ALA A 82 -2.81 -19.08 16.62
C ALA A 82 -2.45 -19.71 15.26
N GLU A 83 -3.43 -20.31 14.56
CA GLU A 83 -3.24 -20.88 13.22
C GLU A 83 -2.97 -19.76 12.20
N THR A 84 -3.76 -18.69 12.25
CA THR A 84 -3.57 -17.51 11.38
C THR A 84 -2.22 -16.84 11.63
N LEU A 85 -1.80 -16.73 12.90
CA LEU A 85 -0.49 -16.21 13.25
C LEU A 85 0.64 -17.07 12.68
N GLN A 86 0.52 -18.40 12.78
CA GLN A 86 1.50 -19.32 12.18
C GLN A 86 1.55 -19.17 10.66
N ASP A 87 0.40 -19.17 9.98
CA ASP A 87 0.32 -18.97 8.54
C ASP A 87 0.94 -17.62 8.11
N LEU A 88 0.75 -16.56 8.90
CA LEU A 88 1.34 -15.24 8.66
C LEU A 88 2.87 -15.24 8.84
N LEU A 89 3.37 -15.89 9.88
CA LEU A 89 4.81 -16.02 10.11
C LEU A 89 5.47 -16.88 9.03
N ASP A 90 4.83 -17.96 8.60
CA ASP A 90 5.30 -18.79 7.49
C ASP A 90 5.33 -17.99 6.18
N ALA A 91 4.29 -17.20 5.90
CA ALA A 91 4.26 -16.32 4.74
C ALA A 91 5.37 -15.25 4.78
N LEU A 92 5.64 -14.68 5.96
CA LEU A 92 6.70 -13.69 6.15
C LEU A 92 8.10 -14.32 6.02
N ASN A 93 8.31 -15.52 6.56
CA ASN A 93 9.53 -16.29 6.37
C ASN A 93 9.78 -16.57 4.88
N VAL A 94 8.77 -17.04 4.13
CA VAL A 94 8.91 -17.24 2.67
C VAL A 94 9.27 -15.92 1.97
N MET A 95 8.62 -14.80 2.30
CA MET A 95 8.98 -13.50 1.71
C MET A 95 10.45 -13.14 1.97
N GLN A 96 10.94 -13.38 3.18
CA GLN A 96 12.25 -12.91 3.60
C GLN A 96 13.39 -13.88 3.30
N ASP A 97 13.14 -15.17 3.27
CA ASP A 97 14.14 -16.19 2.99
C ASP A 97 14.32 -16.42 1.47
N GLU A 98 13.22 -16.37 0.70
CA GLU A 98 13.26 -16.67 -0.74
C GLU A 98 13.49 -15.43 -1.61
N TYR A 99 12.98 -14.26 -1.20
CA TYR A 99 12.97 -13.07 -2.05
C TYR A 99 13.86 -11.94 -1.55
N PHE A 100 14.17 -11.84 -0.26
CA PHE A 100 15.02 -10.78 0.28
C PHE A 100 16.48 -11.20 0.32
N VAL A 101 17.35 -10.34 -0.20
CA VAL A 101 18.79 -10.59 -0.20
C VAL A 101 19.46 -9.66 0.79
N LEU A 102 19.79 -10.20 1.98
CA LEU A 102 20.30 -9.43 3.11
C LEU A 102 21.49 -8.52 2.76
N TRP A 103 22.47 -9.01 2.00
CA TRP A 103 23.65 -8.20 1.66
C TRP A 103 23.38 -7.11 0.61
N LEU A 104 22.32 -7.26 -0.19
CA LEU A 104 21.82 -6.20 -1.07
C LEU A 104 20.91 -5.24 -0.29
N GLY A 105 20.28 -5.73 0.78
CA GLY A 105 19.29 -4.99 1.54
C GLY A 105 18.03 -4.71 0.71
N THR A 106 17.58 -5.64 -0.11
CA THR A 106 16.36 -5.44 -0.91
C THR A 106 15.80 -6.77 -1.41
N TRP A 107 14.60 -6.73 -1.97
CA TRP A 107 14.00 -7.80 -2.76
C TRP A 107 14.38 -7.61 -4.24
N PRO A 108 15.40 -8.29 -4.79
CA PRO A 108 15.98 -7.92 -6.09
C PRO A 108 15.05 -8.17 -7.28
N SER A 109 14.00 -8.97 -7.10
CA SER A 109 12.97 -9.22 -8.11
C SER A 109 11.84 -8.17 -8.10
N SER A 110 11.75 -7.34 -7.06
CA SER A 110 10.82 -6.22 -6.98
C SER A 110 11.29 -5.03 -7.83
N ILE A 111 10.38 -4.11 -8.12
CA ILE A 111 10.70 -2.80 -8.69
C ILE A 111 10.68 -1.75 -7.58
N ASP A 112 11.26 -0.58 -7.85
CA ASP A 112 11.58 0.40 -6.81
C ASP A 112 10.37 0.75 -5.90
N TRP A 113 9.18 1.02 -6.46
CA TRP A 113 7.99 1.35 -5.67
C TRP A 113 7.36 0.12 -5.00
N THR A 114 7.38 -1.06 -5.64
CA THR A 114 6.86 -2.28 -5.00
C THR A 114 7.74 -2.67 -3.83
N ALA A 115 9.05 -2.44 -3.88
CA ALA A 115 9.97 -2.64 -2.75
C ALA A 115 9.56 -1.82 -1.50
N ALA A 116 9.16 -0.55 -1.67
CA ALA A 116 8.66 0.27 -0.57
C ALA A 116 7.34 -0.29 0.01
N VAL A 117 6.46 -0.81 -0.85
CA VAL A 117 5.23 -1.51 -0.41
C VAL A 117 5.55 -2.79 0.37
N LEU A 118 6.55 -3.57 -0.07
CA LEU A 118 7.02 -4.76 0.65
C LEU A 118 7.56 -4.38 2.05
N GLY A 119 8.40 -3.34 2.14
CA GLY A 119 8.89 -2.78 3.41
C GLY A 119 7.74 -2.39 4.35
N THR A 120 6.73 -1.73 3.81
CA THR A 120 5.51 -1.34 4.53
C THR A 120 4.82 -2.57 5.12
N HIS A 121 4.68 -3.65 4.35
CA HIS A 121 4.02 -4.88 4.80
C HIS A 121 4.79 -5.59 5.89
N VAL A 122 6.13 -5.63 5.82
CA VAL A 122 6.96 -6.19 6.88
C VAL A 122 6.79 -5.38 8.17
N ALA A 123 6.96 -4.06 8.12
CA ALA A 123 6.82 -3.19 9.29
C ALA A 123 5.42 -3.26 9.94
N ALA A 124 4.36 -3.27 9.14
CA ALA A 124 2.99 -3.40 9.63
C ALA A 124 2.71 -4.81 10.21
N THR A 125 3.33 -5.85 9.66
CA THR A 125 3.25 -7.21 10.21
C THR A 125 3.93 -7.29 11.58
N LEU A 126 5.09 -6.64 11.74
CA LEU A 126 5.76 -6.55 13.04
C LEU A 126 4.94 -5.75 14.07
N SER A 127 4.21 -4.72 13.64
CA SER A 127 3.25 -4.02 14.50
C SER A 127 2.12 -4.95 14.97
N SER A 128 1.58 -5.76 14.07
CA SER A 128 0.51 -6.73 14.38
C SER A 128 1.02 -7.83 15.31
N PHE A 129 2.21 -8.36 15.04
CA PHE A 129 2.88 -9.34 15.88
C PHE A 129 3.15 -8.79 17.28
N SER A 130 3.68 -7.57 17.38
CA SER A 130 3.90 -6.88 18.67
C SER A 130 2.61 -6.61 19.43
N SER A 131 1.48 -6.45 18.74
CA SER A 131 0.20 -6.21 19.42
C SER A 131 -0.46 -7.51 19.92
N CYS A 132 -0.17 -8.65 19.29
CA CYS A 132 -0.91 -9.90 19.53
C CYS A 132 -0.11 -11.02 20.22
N ALA A 133 1.21 -11.09 20.04
CA ALA A 133 1.98 -12.31 20.29
C ALA A 133 1.94 -12.81 21.75
N LEU A 134 1.99 -11.92 22.74
CA LEU A 134 1.97 -12.35 24.15
C LEU A 134 0.60 -12.83 24.64
N GLY A 135 -0.49 -12.40 24.02
CA GLY A 135 -1.84 -12.85 24.38
C GLY A 135 -2.23 -14.21 23.79
N ILE A 136 -1.49 -14.69 22.78
CA ILE A 136 -1.78 -15.95 22.05
C ILE A 136 -0.91 -17.12 22.55
N VAL A 137 0.28 -16.83 23.10
CA VAL A 137 1.28 -17.83 23.52
C VAL A 137 1.17 -18.20 25.02
N ASP A 138 0.14 -17.68 25.72
CA ASP A 138 -0.07 -17.91 27.15
C ASP A 138 -0.73 -19.28 27.42
N ASP A 139 -0.01 -20.36 27.08
CA ASP A 139 -0.23 -21.70 27.62
C ASP A 139 1.02 -22.06 28.46
N ASP A 140 0.76 -22.55 29.67
CA ASP A 140 1.64 -22.65 30.85
C ASP A 140 3.10 -23.11 30.61
N ASP A 141 4.01 -22.61 31.47
CA ASP A 141 5.42 -23.03 31.68
C ASP A 141 6.55 -22.49 30.75
N SER A 142 6.76 -21.15 30.70
CA SER A 142 8.09 -20.47 30.75
C SER A 142 8.08 -19.06 30.10
N HIS A 143 7.45 -18.08 30.75
CA HIS A 143 7.31 -16.70 30.24
C HIS A 143 8.62 -16.06 29.73
N GLU A 144 9.77 -16.34 30.35
CA GLU A 144 11.06 -15.76 29.94
C GLU A 144 11.61 -16.35 28.63
N CYS A 145 11.30 -17.63 28.34
CA CYS A 145 11.68 -18.29 27.09
C CYS A 145 10.75 -17.85 25.93
N SER A 146 9.46 -17.67 26.23
CA SER A 146 8.45 -17.16 25.29
C SER A 146 8.74 -15.72 24.83
N PHE A 147 9.05 -14.81 25.75
CA PHE A 147 9.39 -13.42 25.40
C PHE A 147 10.71 -13.33 24.61
N SER A 148 11.72 -14.12 24.96
CA SER A 148 12.99 -14.15 24.23
C SER A 148 12.83 -14.61 22.77
N ALA A 149 11.99 -15.61 22.52
CA ALA A 149 11.68 -16.10 21.18
C ALA A 149 10.88 -15.06 20.36
N PHE A 150 9.90 -14.42 21.00
CA PHE A 150 9.15 -13.31 20.44
C PHE A 150 10.09 -12.15 20.01
N GLU A 151 10.92 -11.66 20.93
CA GLU A 151 11.87 -10.58 20.66
C GLU A 151 12.88 -10.96 19.58
N ASN A 152 13.39 -12.20 19.58
CA ASN A 152 14.30 -12.66 18.53
C ASN A 152 13.64 -12.62 17.14
N THR A 153 12.35 -12.98 17.06
CA THR A 153 11.58 -12.92 15.81
C THR A 153 11.37 -11.48 15.35
N VAL A 154 10.98 -10.58 16.27
CA VAL A 154 10.84 -9.15 15.96
C VAL A 154 12.17 -8.57 15.44
N ASN A 155 13.26 -8.85 16.15
CA ASN A 155 14.58 -8.33 15.82
C ASN A 155 15.14 -8.91 14.52
N TYR A 156 14.82 -10.17 14.19
CA TYR A 156 15.19 -10.80 12.92
C TYR A 156 14.65 -10.01 11.72
N PHE A 157 13.34 -9.82 11.65
CA PHE A 157 12.70 -9.09 10.56
C PHE A 157 12.97 -7.58 10.61
N PHE A 158 13.07 -7.00 11.80
CA PHE A 158 13.47 -5.60 11.94
C PHE A 158 14.88 -5.34 11.39
N SER A 159 15.82 -6.28 11.59
CA SER A 159 17.17 -6.15 11.03
C SER A 159 17.18 -6.13 9.50
N GLN A 160 16.30 -6.90 8.87
CA GLN A 160 16.13 -6.91 7.42
C GLN A 160 15.51 -5.59 6.92
N THR A 161 14.48 -5.09 7.59
CA THR A 161 13.87 -3.78 7.29
C THR A 161 14.87 -2.63 7.48
N SER A 162 15.69 -2.69 8.53
CA SER A 162 16.77 -1.73 8.77
C SER A 162 17.85 -1.79 7.69
N THR A 163 18.12 -2.98 7.14
CA THR A 163 19.04 -3.16 6.01
C THR A 163 18.42 -2.63 4.72
N PHE A 164 17.10 -2.75 4.56
CA PHE A 164 16.36 -2.18 3.43
C PHE A 164 16.53 -0.68 3.28
N TYR A 165 16.63 0.07 4.38
CA TYR A 165 16.94 1.52 4.34
C TYR A 165 18.18 1.86 3.50
N PHE A 166 19.19 0.99 3.52
CA PHE A 166 20.44 1.18 2.78
C PHE A 166 20.40 0.59 1.36
N GLY A 167 19.61 -0.47 1.15
CA GLY A 167 19.45 -1.11 -0.16
C GLY A 167 18.36 -0.52 -1.05
N GLU A 168 17.46 0.30 -0.49
CA GLU A 168 16.43 1.04 -1.23
C GLU A 168 17.09 1.94 -2.29
N ASN A 169 16.60 1.87 -3.53
CA ASN A 169 17.09 2.65 -4.67
C ASN A 169 16.62 4.12 -4.63
N ALA A 170 16.83 4.77 -3.48
CA ALA A 170 16.27 6.07 -3.18
C ALA A 170 16.86 7.21 -4.03
N PHE A 171 17.96 6.99 -4.75
CA PHE A 171 18.46 7.97 -5.71
C PHE A 171 17.66 7.95 -7.01
N SER A 172 17.34 6.76 -7.52
CA SER A 172 16.48 6.56 -8.69
C SER A 172 15.07 7.08 -8.42
N LEU A 173 14.48 6.68 -7.29
CA LEU A 173 13.12 7.04 -6.88
C LEU A 173 12.85 8.55 -6.83
N ARG A 174 13.87 9.39 -6.54
CA ARG A 174 13.74 10.86 -6.56
C ARG A 174 13.42 11.45 -7.93
N ASN A 175 13.57 10.66 -9.00
CA ASN A 175 13.34 11.08 -10.38
C ASN A 175 12.21 10.28 -11.05
N GLN A 176 11.46 9.48 -10.27
CA GLN A 176 10.32 8.69 -10.77
C GLN A 176 9.01 9.49 -10.65
N ALA A 177 7.87 8.83 -10.86
CA ALA A 177 6.59 9.50 -10.76
C ALA A 177 6.25 9.80 -9.30
N TYR A 178 5.27 10.68 -9.09
CA TYR A 178 4.96 11.17 -7.75
C TYR A 178 4.32 10.09 -6.87
N ASP A 179 3.62 9.11 -7.43
CA ASP A 179 3.17 7.92 -6.71
C ASP A 179 4.34 7.07 -6.21
N ASP A 180 5.35 6.80 -7.04
CA ASP A 180 6.57 6.07 -6.62
C ASP A 180 7.20 6.72 -5.38
N MET A 181 7.29 8.06 -5.36
CA MET A 181 7.81 8.82 -4.23
C MET A 181 6.94 8.71 -2.98
N LEU A 182 5.61 8.72 -3.14
CA LEU A 182 4.69 8.69 -2.00
C LEU A 182 4.61 7.31 -1.35
N TRP A 183 4.86 6.23 -2.09
CA TRP A 183 5.02 4.90 -1.50
C TRP A 183 6.17 4.85 -0.49
N VAL A 184 7.29 5.51 -0.81
CA VAL A 184 8.43 5.66 0.11
C VAL A 184 8.02 6.42 1.36
N VAL A 185 7.22 7.48 1.24
CA VAL A 185 6.73 8.24 2.41
C VAL A 185 5.94 7.35 3.36
N LEU A 186 5.00 6.55 2.82
CA LEU A 186 4.17 5.66 3.64
C LEU A 186 4.97 4.53 4.29
N ASP A 187 5.95 3.95 3.59
CA ASP A 187 6.83 2.90 4.14
C ASP A 187 7.59 3.38 5.37
N TRP A 188 8.27 4.51 5.26
CA TRP A 188 9.10 5.01 6.35
C TRP A 188 8.26 5.56 7.52
N LEU A 189 7.04 6.04 7.27
CA LEU A 189 6.08 6.35 8.33
C LEU A 189 5.54 5.10 9.02
N GLU A 190 5.29 4.00 8.31
CA GLU A 190 4.90 2.72 8.92
C GLU A 190 6.02 2.13 9.78
N ASN A 191 7.27 2.28 9.34
CA ASN A 191 8.44 1.94 10.15
C ASN A 191 8.49 2.72 11.46
N ILE A 192 8.25 4.04 11.44
CA ILE A 192 8.19 4.87 12.64
C ILE A 192 7.05 4.41 13.55
N LYS A 193 5.85 4.19 12.98
CA LYS A 193 4.69 3.68 13.71
C LYS A 193 4.99 2.35 14.41
N PHE A 194 5.70 1.43 13.76
CA PHE A 194 6.12 0.17 14.36
C PHE A 194 7.12 0.40 15.50
N GLN A 195 8.17 1.20 15.27
CA GLN A 195 9.19 1.47 16.27
C GLN A 195 8.62 2.12 17.53
N ASP A 196 7.73 3.10 17.37
CA ASP A 196 7.04 3.73 18.47
C ASP A 196 6.10 2.75 19.19
N LEU A 197 5.34 1.92 18.47
CA LEU A 197 4.44 0.92 19.05
C LEU A 197 5.21 -0.11 19.91
N HIS A 198 6.20 -0.77 19.32
CA HIS A 198 6.95 -1.83 19.99
C HIS A 198 7.73 -1.31 21.20
N SER A 199 8.38 -0.13 21.05
CA SER A 199 9.06 0.52 22.17
C SER A 199 8.08 0.91 23.28
N ASN A 200 6.89 1.41 22.93
CA ASN A 200 5.92 1.83 23.94
C ASN A 200 5.36 0.64 24.74
N LEU A 201 5.09 -0.48 24.06
CA LEU A 201 4.55 -1.70 24.68
C LEU A 201 5.55 -2.41 25.61
N TYR A 202 6.82 -2.50 25.22
CA TYR A 202 7.78 -3.39 25.90
C TYR A 202 8.98 -2.67 26.56
N TYR A 203 9.23 -1.40 26.22
CA TYR A 203 10.45 -0.70 26.62
C TYR A 203 10.20 0.68 27.27
N SER A 204 8.95 1.05 27.56
CA SER A 204 8.61 2.27 28.32
C SER A 204 9.01 2.14 29.79
N THR A 205 10.09 2.80 30.22
CA THR A 205 10.51 2.82 31.63
C THR A 205 9.63 3.74 32.48
N SER A 206 8.68 3.16 33.22
CA SER A 206 8.05 3.82 34.38
C SER A 206 8.96 3.72 35.61
N ASN A 207 10.08 4.44 35.62
CA ASN A 207 10.80 4.98 36.79
C ASN A 207 12.23 5.38 36.42
N SER A 208 12.39 6.66 36.10
CA SER A 208 13.68 7.36 36.00
C SER A 208 14.36 7.46 37.36
N SER A 209 14.92 6.38 37.88
CA SER A 209 15.83 6.42 39.03
C SER A 209 16.74 5.20 39.13
N SER A 210 17.42 4.81 38.05
CA SER A 210 18.66 4.04 38.22
C SER A 210 19.62 4.27 37.07
N THR A 211 20.83 4.67 37.42
CA THR A 211 22.02 4.80 36.57
C THR A 211 22.57 3.44 36.11
N ASN A 212 21.69 2.50 35.77
CA ASN A 212 22.07 1.19 35.26
C ASN A 212 21.90 1.15 33.74
N THR A 213 22.91 0.61 33.06
CA THR A 213 22.99 0.37 31.62
C THR A 213 21.87 -0.53 31.06
N SER A 214 21.04 -1.10 31.94
CA SER A 214 19.86 -1.92 31.65
C SER A 214 18.59 -1.12 31.36
N SER A 215 18.64 0.22 31.42
CA SER A 215 17.52 1.15 31.13
C SER A 215 17.56 1.72 29.70
N ARG A 216 18.21 1.03 28.76
CA ARG A 216 18.27 1.49 27.36
C ARG A 216 16.95 1.11 26.68
N GLY A 217 16.32 2.10 26.01
CA GLY A 217 15.16 1.85 25.17
C GLY A 217 15.45 0.84 24.05
N TRP A 218 14.41 0.34 23.41
CA TRP A 218 14.54 -0.65 22.34
C TRP A 218 15.50 -0.15 21.26
N HIS A 219 16.46 -0.98 20.86
CA HIS A 219 17.53 -0.54 19.96
C HIS A 219 17.00 -0.09 18.59
N GLY A 220 15.84 -0.58 18.15
CA GLY A 220 15.25 -0.22 16.87
C GLY A 220 14.84 1.25 16.77
N THR A 221 14.60 1.95 17.88
CA THR A 221 14.29 3.40 17.85
C THR A 221 15.45 4.26 17.35
N GLN A 222 16.66 3.71 17.22
CA GLN A 222 17.81 4.40 16.62
C GLN A 222 17.62 4.72 15.12
N PHE A 223 16.73 4.00 14.44
CA PHE A 223 16.44 4.21 13.01
C PHE A 223 15.31 5.23 12.77
N ARG A 224 14.69 5.75 13.83
CA ARG A 224 13.54 6.67 13.74
C ARG A 224 13.87 7.95 12.98
N ASP A 225 14.99 8.57 13.30
CA ASP A 225 15.43 9.81 12.65
C ASP A 225 15.78 9.58 11.17
N ALA A 226 16.39 8.44 10.85
CA ALA A 226 16.71 8.08 9.47
C ALA A 226 15.45 7.84 8.63
N ALA A 227 14.46 7.12 9.18
CA ALA A 227 13.16 6.91 8.56
C ALA A 227 12.43 8.26 8.37
N ALA A 228 12.43 9.12 9.39
CA ALA A 228 11.81 10.44 9.32
C ALA A 228 12.45 11.30 8.22
N HIS A 229 13.78 11.32 8.15
CA HIS A 229 14.52 12.03 7.11
C HIS A 229 14.13 11.55 5.70
N ARG A 230 13.99 10.24 5.50
CA ARG A 230 13.56 9.66 4.23
C ARG A 230 12.14 10.11 3.86
N ALA A 231 11.20 9.98 4.80
CA ALA A 231 9.82 10.37 4.62
C ALA A 231 9.71 11.86 4.25
N ARG A 232 10.44 12.74 4.94
CA ARG A 232 10.45 14.18 4.67
C ARG A 232 10.96 14.50 3.26
N ILE A 233 12.12 13.97 2.86
CA ILE A 233 12.70 14.22 1.53
C ILE A 233 11.72 13.85 0.42
N PHE A 234 11.15 12.64 0.51
CA PHE A 234 10.24 12.15 -0.52
C PHE A 234 8.91 12.89 -0.52
N TYR A 235 8.39 13.27 0.65
CA TYR A 235 7.19 14.09 0.74
C TYR A 235 7.39 15.47 0.11
N GLU A 236 8.50 16.14 0.41
CA GLU A 236 8.82 17.45 -0.17
C GLU A 236 8.92 17.37 -1.70
N LEU A 237 9.61 16.35 -2.24
CA LEU A 237 9.71 16.12 -3.69
C LEU A 237 8.35 15.83 -4.32
N ALA A 238 7.56 14.93 -3.71
CA ALA A 238 6.26 14.54 -4.22
C ALA A 238 5.26 15.69 -4.21
N SER A 239 5.27 16.51 -3.15
CA SER A 239 4.32 17.62 -2.97
C SER A 239 4.34 18.64 -4.11
N ALA A 240 5.43 18.70 -4.89
CA ALA A 240 5.53 19.52 -6.10
C ALA A 240 4.53 19.13 -7.21
N GLY A 241 3.99 17.91 -7.17
CA GLY A 241 3.00 17.44 -8.13
C GLY A 241 1.58 17.99 -7.91
N TRP A 242 1.31 18.58 -6.73
CA TRP A 242 0.02 19.19 -6.43
C TRP A 242 -0.06 20.62 -6.99
N ASP A 243 -1.06 20.89 -7.84
CA ASP A 243 -1.35 22.24 -8.32
C ASP A 243 -2.84 22.45 -8.62
N LYS A 244 -3.23 23.73 -8.73
CA LYS A 244 -4.60 24.16 -9.11
C LYS A 244 -4.68 24.71 -10.55
N THR A 245 -3.61 24.55 -11.34
CA THR A 245 -3.54 25.06 -12.73
C THR A 245 -4.42 24.26 -13.69
N LEU A 246 -4.54 22.96 -13.43
CA LEU A 246 -5.41 22.02 -14.13
C LEU A 246 -6.37 21.38 -13.13
N CYS A 247 -7.62 21.17 -13.53
CA CYS A 247 -8.66 20.54 -12.72
C CYS A 247 -8.98 21.22 -11.38
N ASN A 248 -8.60 22.50 -11.19
CA ASN A 248 -8.77 23.24 -9.94
C ASN A 248 -8.14 22.59 -8.70
N GLY A 249 -7.20 21.66 -8.89
CA GLY A 249 -6.59 20.86 -7.83
C GLY A 249 -6.15 19.50 -8.35
N GLY A 250 -5.62 18.68 -7.46
CA GLY A 250 -5.17 17.33 -7.76
C GLY A 250 -3.69 17.26 -8.11
N MET A 251 -3.07 16.12 -7.81
CA MET A 251 -1.74 15.78 -8.27
C MET A 251 -1.75 15.27 -9.70
N ILE A 252 -0.79 15.73 -10.50
CA ILE A 252 -0.39 15.02 -11.71
C ILE A 252 0.39 13.75 -11.33
N TRP A 253 0.32 12.72 -12.16
CA TRP A 253 1.05 11.47 -11.94
C TRP A 253 2.56 11.63 -12.10
N ASN A 254 2.96 12.12 -13.28
CA ASN A 254 4.36 12.28 -13.65
C ASN A 254 4.55 13.61 -14.42
N PRO A 255 5.49 14.48 -14.02
CA PRO A 255 5.69 15.79 -14.65
C PRO A 255 6.28 15.70 -16.08
N ALA A 256 6.85 14.56 -16.46
CA ALA A 256 7.46 14.34 -17.78
C ALA A 256 6.48 13.80 -18.83
N LEU A 257 5.26 13.41 -18.43
CA LEU A 257 4.26 12.80 -19.32
C LEU A 257 3.11 13.78 -19.64
N ILE A 258 2.22 13.36 -20.55
CA ILE A 258 0.94 14.07 -20.76
C ILE A 258 0.21 14.13 -19.42
N PRO A 259 -0.36 15.29 -19.02
CA PRO A 259 -1.03 15.42 -17.74
C PRO A 259 -2.09 14.33 -17.56
N TYR A 260 -1.90 13.57 -16.50
CA TYR A 260 -2.81 12.55 -16.04
C TYR A 260 -2.94 12.70 -14.53
N LYS A 261 -4.13 13.06 -14.06
CA LYS A 261 -4.43 13.14 -12.61
C LYS A 261 -5.11 11.85 -12.23
N ASN A 262 -4.33 10.89 -11.72
CA ASN A 262 -4.82 9.56 -11.39
C ASN A 262 -5.24 9.44 -9.93
N ALA A 263 -6.07 8.43 -9.64
CA ALA A 263 -6.55 8.16 -8.29
C ALA A 263 -5.37 7.86 -7.36
N ILE A 264 -4.50 6.94 -7.76
CA ILE A 264 -3.43 6.46 -6.88
C ILE A 264 -2.52 7.56 -6.35
N THR A 265 -2.02 8.47 -7.20
CA THR A 265 -1.14 9.56 -6.75
C THR A 265 -1.86 10.50 -5.78
N ASN A 266 -3.15 10.76 -6.02
CA ASN A 266 -3.94 11.65 -5.17
C ASN A 266 -4.30 10.99 -3.83
N GLU A 267 -4.71 9.72 -3.83
CA GLU A 267 -4.98 8.95 -2.62
C GLU A 267 -3.73 8.81 -1.76
N LEU A 268 -2.59 8.50 -2.38
CA LEU A 268 -1.29 8.45 -1.72
C LEU A 268 -0.93 9.80 -1.10
N PHE A 269 -1.19 10.91 -1.79
CA PHE A 269 -0.88 12.23 -1.25
C PHE A 269 -1.74 12.60 -0.05
N ILE A 270 -3.01 12.21 -0.06
CA ILE A 270 -3.92 12.37 1.08
C ILE A 270 -3.41 11.54 2.25
N SER A 271 -3.19 10.25 2.04
CA SER A 271 -2.73 9.30 3.06
C SER A 271 -1.35 9.66 3.60
N ALA A 272 -0.42 10.08 2.76
CA ALA A 272 0.91 10.52 3.16
C ALA A 272 0.86 11.86 3.90
N SER A 273 0.09 12.84 3.42
CA SER A 273 -0.03 14.14 4.08
C SER A 273 -0.61 14.00 5.49
N ILE A 274 -1.68 13.23 5.66
CA ILE A 274 -2.25 13.04 6.99
C ILE A 274 -1.37 12.19 7.90
N SER A 275 -0.65 11.21 7.34
CA SER A 275 0.32 10.42 8.11
C SER A 275 1.55 11.26 8.50
N MET A 276 1.98 12.21 7.66
CA MET A 276 3.00 13.20 8.03
C MET A 276 2.50 14.12 9.14
N TYR A 277 1.22 14.52 9.13
CA TYR A 277 0.67 15.32 10.23
C TYR A 277 0.64 14.54 11.55
N LEU A 278 0.21 13.27 11.52
CA LEU A 278 -0.01 12.47 12.73
C LEU A 278 1.26 11.81 13.27
N TYR A 279 2.11 11.25 12.42
CA TYR A 279 3.14 10.29 12.83
C TYR A 279 4.57 10.75 12.56
N PHE A 280 4.78 11.81 11.80
CA PHE A 280 6.12 12.33 11.55
C PHE A 280 6.70 12.94 12.83
N PRO A 281 7.87 12.49 13.33
CA PRO A 281 8.41 12.97 14.60
C PRO A 281 9.24 14.25 14.47
N GLY A 282 9.31 14.84 13.27
CA GLY A 282 10.33 15.82 12.92
C GLY A 282 11.58 15.16 12.33
N ASP A 283 12.43 15.96 11.71
CA ASP A 283 13.70 15.49 11.13
C ASP A 283 14.86 16.37 11.65
N PRO A 284 15.75 15.83 12.50
CA PRO A 284 16.91 16.55 12.99
C PRO A 284 18.08 16.56 11.98
N ILE A 285 17.96 15.89 10.83
CA ILE A 285 19.02 15.72 9.83
C ILE A 285 18.90 16.83 8.76
N ASP A 286 19.63 17.91 8.95
CA ASP A 286 19.65 19.05 8.01
C ASP A 286 20.45 18.77 6.72
N ALA A 287 21.59 18.06 6.80
CA ALA A 287 22.44 17.77 5.64
C ALA A 287 23.31 16.50 5.82
N PRO A 288 23.46 15.66 4.78
CA PRO A 288 24.22 14.39 4.86
C PRO A 288 25.73 14.55 5.06
N PHE A 289 26.30 15.75 4.85
CA PHE A 289 27.75 15.99 4.89
C PHE A 289 28.20 16.93 6.00
N VAL A 290 27.28 17.39 6.86
CA VAL A 290 27.62 18.28 7.97
C VAL A 290 27.55 17.47 9.26
N ALA A 291 28.65 16.79 9.60
CA ALA A 291 28.74 15.96 10.82
C ALA A 291 28.47 16.72 12.14
N ASN A 292 28.42 18.06 12.10
CA ASN A 292 28.17 18.93 13.24
C ASN A 292 26.80 19.63 13.21
N SER A 293 25.92 19.36 12.25
CA SER A 293 24.54 19.87 12.27
C SER A 293 23.68 18.92 13.10
N GLN A 294 23.94 18.87 14.41
CA GLN A 294 22.86 18.51 15.33
C GLN A 294 22.04 19.78 15.52
N GLY A 295 21.01 19.94 14.69
CA GLY A 295 19.94 20.87 15.01
C GLY A 295 19.42 20.54 16.41
N ALA A 296 18.93 21.54 17.14
CA ALA A 296 18.19 21.26 18.37
C ALA A 296 17.06 20.29 18.00
N GLY A 297 17.13 19.06 18.50
CA GLY A 297 16.11 18.05 18.22
C GLY A 297 14.72 18.63 18.53
N PRO A 298 13.68 18.23 17.79
CA PRO A 298 12.34 18.79 17.97
C PRO A 298 11.95 18.74 19.45
N THR A 299 11.50 19.88 19.98
CA THR A 299 11.11 20.01 21.39
C THR A 299 9.83 19.23 21.72
N GLU A 300 9.08 18.82 20.69
CA GLU A 300 7.83 18.07 20.77
C GLU A 300 7.96 16.74 20.01
N ARG A 301 7.36 15.66 20.54
CA ARG A 301 7.46 14.29 19.98
C ARG A 301 6.80 14.17 18.60
N TYR A 302 5.85 15.06 18.28
CA TYR A 302 5.16 15.20 17.00
C TYR A 302 4.88 16.70 16.76
N PRO A 303 5.46 17.34 15.73
CA PRO A 303 5.33 18.77 15.50
C PRO A 303 3.98 19.18 14.88
N HIS A 304 3.15 18.22 14.44
CA HIS A 304 1.81 18.45 13.86
C HIS A 304 1.75 19.65 12.90
N ASN A 305 2.64 19.67 11.90
CA ASN A 305 2.75 20.81 10.99
C ASN A 305 1.43 21.02 10.22
N PRO A 306 0.74 22.18 10.38
CA PRO A 306 -0.58 22.41 9.80
C PRO A 306 -0.57 22.37 8.26
N THR A 307 0.59 22.53 7.63
CA THR A 307 0.74 22.40 6.16
C THR A 307 0.34 21.00 5.69
N HIS A 308 0.72 19.96 6.44
CA HIS A 308 0.40 18.58 6.11
C HIS A 308 -1.09 18.30 6.27
N LEU A 309 -1.71 18.78 7.36
CA LEU A 309 -3.15 18.64 7.58
C LEU A 309 -3.96 19.35 6.49
N ASN A 310 -3.61 20.61 6.19
CA ASN A 310 -4.28 21.39 5.14
C ASN A 310 -4.13 20.73 3.76
N ALA A 311 -2.96 20.16 3.45
CA ALA A 311 -2.75 19.42 2.20
C ALA A 311 -3.67 18.20 2.10
N ALA A 312 -3.79 17.42 3.18
CA ALA A 312 -4.68 16.26 3.22
C ALA A 312 -6.16 16.66 3.04
N ILE A 313 -6.62 17.70 3.75
CA ILE A 313 -8.00 18.22 3.66
C ILE A 313 -8.29 18.74 2.24
N ASP A 314 -7.44 19.62 1.70
CA ASP A 314 -7.61 20.17 0.34
C ASP A 314 -7.61 19.06 -0.72
N ALA A 315 -6.71 18.08 -0.59
CA ALA A 315 -6.59 16.98 -1.54
C ALA A 315 -7.79 16.04 -1.49
N TYR A 316 -8.28 15.71 -0.30
CA TYR A 316 -9.46 14.89 -0.16
C TYR A 316 -10.73 15.60 -0.65
N ALA A 317 -10.89 16.87 -0.28
CA ALA A 317 -12.01 17.67 -0.76
C ALA A 317 -12.01 17.75 -2.30
N TRP A 318 -10.84 17.87 -2.94
CA TRP A 318 -10.74 17.79 -4.38
C TRP A 318 -11.12 16.41 -4.93
N LEU A 319 -10.55 15.32 -4.38
CA LEU A 319 -10.80 13.96 -4.86
C LEU A 319 -12.30 13.62 -4.77
N LYS A 320 -12.93 13.89 -3.62
CA LYS A 320 -14.38 13.68 -3.39
C LYS A 320 -15.26 14.42 -4.40
N ASN A 321 -14.85 15.64 -4.80
CA ASN A 321 -15.62 16.48 -5.73
C ASN A 321 -15.17 16.36 -7.20
N SER A 322 -14.15 15.55 -7.49
CA SER A 322 -13.58 15.41 -8.84
C SER A 322 -14.42 14.56 -9.79
N ASN A 323 -15.38 13.78 -9.25
CA ASN A 323 -16.10 12.72 -9.95
C ASN A 323 -15.19 11.63 -10.54
N MET A 324 -14.04 11.34 -9.91
CA MET A 324 -13.11 10.26 -10.28
C MET A 324 -13.65 8.87 -9.92
N THR A 325 -14.91 8.60 -10.23
CA THR A 325 -15.58 7.34 -9.92
C THR A 325 -16.26 6.77 -11.15
N GLY A 326 -16.17 5.46 -11.32
CA GLY A 326 -16.77 4.73 -12.44
C GLY A 326 -17.97 3.87 -12.03
N LEU A 327 -18.05 2.69 -12.65
CA LEU A 327 -19.12 1.72 -12.43
C LEU A 327 -19.22 1.33 -10.95
N GLY A 328 -20.43 1.33 -10.39
CA GLY A 328 -20.66 0.98 -8.98
C GLY A 328 -20.17 2.02 -7.97
N GLY A 329 -19.75 3.21 -8.44
CA GLY A 329 -19.22 4.27 -7.58
C GLY A 329 -17.84 3.98 -7.00
N LEU A 330 -17.12 3.03 -7.61
CA LEU A 330 -15.71 2.70 -7.32
C LEU A 330 -14.80 3.77 -7.93
N TYR A 331 -13.63 3.98 -7.33
CA TYR A 331 -12.63 4.89 -7.90
C TYR A 331 -12.13 4.34 -9.24
N ALA A 332 -12.24 5.19 -10.25
CA ALA A 332 -11.68 4.98 -11.57
C ALA A 332 -10.19 5.38 -11.58
N ASP A 333 -9.46 5.05 -12.63
CA ASP A 333 -8.01 5.22 -12.65
C ASP A 333 -7.58 6.68 -12.69
N GLY A 334 -8.28 7.55 -13.42
CA GLY A 334 -7.88 8.95 -13.48
C GLY A 334 -8.43 9.75 -14.64
N PHE A 335 -7.97 11.00 -14.73
CA PHE A 335 -8.38 11.94 -15.77
C PHE A 335 -7.21 12.38 -16.65
N HIS A 336 -7.43 12.31 -17.96
CA HIS A 336 -6.77 13.18 -18.92
C HIS A 336 -7.57 14.47 -19.12
N ILE A 337 -6.99 15.39 -19.89
CA ILE A 337 -7.55 16.71 -20.16
C ILE A 337 -7.90 16.81 -21.64
N SER A 338 -9.17 17.06 -21.95
CA SER A 338 -9.65 17.14 -23.32
C SER A 338 -8.96 18.27 -24.10
N GLY A 339 -8.53 17.94 -25.31
CA GLY A 339 -7.84 18.89 -26.20
C GLY A 339 -6.45 19.31 -25.73
N TRP A 340 -5.83 18.61 -24.76
CA TRP A 340 -4.45 18.88 -24.36
C TRP A 340 -3.48 18.76 -25.54
N ARG A 341 -2.62 19.76 -25.72
CA ARG A 341 -1.51 19.74 -26.70
C ARG A 341 -0.17 20.10 -26.09
N SER A 342 -0.14 21.09 -25.20
CA SER A 342 1.04 21.53 -24.47
C SER A 342 0.64 22.43 -23.30
N SER A 343 1.59 22.78 -22.42
CA SER A 343 1.35 23.76 -21.35
C SER A 343 0.87 25.12 -21.87
N ALA A 344 1.30 25.52 -23.07
CA ALA A 344 0.84 26.75 -23.74
C ALA A 344 -0.56 26.61 -24.37
N GLN A 345 -1.00 25.38 -24.65
CA GLN A 345 -2.31 25.05 -25.22
C GLN A 345 -2.96 23.92 -24.40
N PRO A 346 -3.41 24.21 -23.18
CA PRO A 346 -3.76 23.19 -22.18
C PRO A 346 -5.17 22.59 -22.36
N GLY A 347 -5.80 22.79 -23.51
CA GLY A 347 -7.16 22.29 -23.77
C GLY A 347 -8.21 22.87 -22.82
N SER A 348 -9.13 22.02 -22.36
CA SER A 348 -10.23 22.42 -21.48
C SER A 348 -9.79 22.87 -20.09
N ARG A 349 -8.59 22.45 -19.64
CA ARG A 349 -8.09 22.56 -18.25
C ARG A 349 -8.97 21.85 -17.22
N LYS A 350 -9.94 21.04 -17.65
CA LYS A 350 -10.84 20.27 -16.78
C LYS A 350 -10.41 18.82 -16.76
N CYS A 351 -10.71 18.14 -15.65
CA CYS A 351 -10.58 16.69 -15.54
C CYS A 351 -11.84 16.08 -16.17
N ASP A 352 -11.83 15.94 -17.50
CA ASP A 352 -13.02 15.65 -18.30
C ASP A 352 -12.88 14.41 -19.21
N VAL A 353 -11.71 13.78 -19.25
CA VAL A 353 -11.49 12.50 -19.95
C VAL A 353 -11.16 11.43 -18.92
N LEU A 354 -12.20 10.79 -18.37
CA LEU A 354 -12.07 9.73 -17.37
C LEU A 354 -11.61 8.42 -18.02
N ASN A 355 -10.51 7.85 -17.52
CA ASN A 355 -10.21 6.44 -17.71
C ASN A 355 -10.98 5.65 -16.65
N THR A 356 -12.02 4.92 -17.06
CA THR A 356 -12.92 4.19 -16.14
C THR A 356 -12.32 2.89 -15.60
N MET A 357 -11.04 2.61 -15.87
CA MET A 357 -10.36 1.43 -15.35
C MET A 357 -10.43 1.40 -13.81
N VAL A 358 -10.63 0.21 -13.25
CA VAL A 358 -10.75 0.02 -11.80
C VAL A 358 -9.70 -0.98 -11.37
N TYR A 359 -8.92 -0.58 -10.36
CA TYR A 359 -7.90 -1.40 -9.73
C TYR A 359 -8.19 -1.54 -8.24
N THR A 360 -7.85 -2.69 -7.65
CA THR A 360 -8.15 -2.97 -6.23
C THR A 360 -7.47 -1.98 -5.28
N TYR A 361 -6.24 -1.54 -5.58
CA TYR A 361 -5.48 -0.61 -4.74
C TYR A 361 -6.08 0.82 -4.64
N ASN A 362 -6.72 1.34 -5.70
CA ASN A 362 -7.44 2.61 -5.72
C ASN A 362 -8.71 2.56 -4.85
N GLN A 363 -9.08 1.39 -4.33
CA GLN A 363 -10.19 1.26 -3.38
C GLN A 363 -9.69 1.13 -1.93
N GLY A 364 -8.37 1.06 -1.75
CA GLY A 364 -7.73 0.77 -0.47
C GLY A 364 -7.00 1.97 0.10
N VAL A 365 -6.09 2.59 -0.68
CA VAL A 365 -5.14 3.60 -0.16
C VAL A 365 -5.83 4.72 0.60
N ILE A 366 -6.96 5.20 0.07
CA ILE A 366 -7.70 6.29 0.70
C ILE A 366 -8.27 5.95 2.08
N LEU A 367 -8.49 4.66 2.40
CA LEU A 367 -9.10 4.24 3.67
C LEU A 367 -8.24 4.66 4.88
N SER A 368 -6.92 4.45 4.84
CA SER A 368 -6.05 4.92 5.93
C SER A 368 -6.00 6.46 6.00
N GLY A 369 -6.09 7.13 4.85
CA GLY A 369 -6.15 8.59 4.77
C GLY A 369 -7.40 9.15 5.44
N LEU A 370 -8.55 8.55 5.17
CA LEU A 370 -9.84 8.90 5.79
C LEU A 370 -9.84 8.68 7.31
N ARG A 371 -9.29 7.56 7.77
CA ARG A 371 -9.11 7.33 9.21
C ARG A 371 -8.23 8.43 9.83
N GLY A 372 -7.11 8.76 9.18
CA GLY A 372 -6.22 9.82 9.65
C GLY A 372 -6.90 11.19 9.69
N LEU A 373 -7.73 11.50 8.69
CA LEU A 373 -8.45 12.77 8.61
C LEU A 373 -9.47 12.88 9.75
N TRP A 374 -10.18 11.81 10.05
CA TRP A 374 -11.04 11.74 11.25
C TRP A 374 -10.23 11.91 12.54
N LEU A 375 -9.10 11.22 12.70
CA LEU A 375 -8.23 11.36 13.88
C LEU A 375 -7.76 12.80 14.12
N ALA A 376 -7.51 13.55 13.04
CA ALA A 376 -6.99 14.92 13.10
C ALA A 376 -8.08 16.00 13.18
N THR A 377 -9.34 15.68 12.87
CA THR A 377 -10.40 16.71 12.74
C THR A 377 -11.66 16.42 13.54
N GLY A 378 -11.87 15.17 13.95
CA GLY A 378 -13.12 14.70 14.54
C GLY A 378 -14.29 14.58 13.55
N ASP A 379 -14.11 14.93 12.27
CA ASP A 379 -15.18 14.88 11.28
C ASP A 379 -15.52 13.42 10.91
N GLN A 380 -16.72 12.99 11.31
CA GLN A 380 -17.21 11.63 11.09
C GLN A 380 -17.50 11.31 9.62
N ASP A 381 -17.61 12.32 8.76
CA ASP A 381 -17.85 12.14 7.33
C ASP A 381 -16.75 11.29 6.70
N TYR A 382 -15.50 11.47 7.13
CA TYR A 382 -14.37 10.68 6.62
C TYR A 382 -14.54 9.18 6.90
N LEU A 383 -14.98 8.81 8.10
CA LEU A 383 -15.24 7.39 8.42
C LEU A 383 -16.45 6.86 7.65
N ARG A 384 -17.51 7.67 7.48
CA ARG A 384 -18.67 7.30 6.68
C ARG A 384 -18.27 7.01 5.24
N ASP A 385 -17.52 7.92 4.62
CA ASP A 385 -17.03 7.77 3.24
C ASP A 385 -16.18 6.50 3.08
N GLY A 386 -15.34 6.18 4.08
CA GLY A 386 -14.53 4.96 4.09
C GLY A 386 -15.37 3.69 4.15
N HIS A 387 -16.39 3.65 5.01
CA HIS A 387 -17.33 2.52 5.07
C HIS A 387 -18.14 2.38 3.78
N GLU A 388 -18.60 3.48 3.18
CA GLU A 388 -19.31 3.44 1.89
C GLU A 388 -18.45 2.83 0.78
N LEU A 389 -17.16 3.18 0.73
CA LEU A 389 -16.22 2.57 -0.22
C LEU A 389 -16.05 1.08 0.02
N ILE A 390 -15.85 0.65 1.27
CA ILE A 390 -15.73 -0.77 1.62
C ILE A 390 -16.99 -1.55 1.19
N HIS A 391 -18.19 -1.01 1.43
CA HIS A 391 -19.43 -1.63 0.99
C HIS A 391 -19.50 -1.82 -0.54
N LYS A 392 -19.06 -0.82 -1.31
CA LYS A 392 -18.98 -0.92 -2.77
C LYS A 392 -18.00 -2.01 -3.21
N VAL A 393 -16.84 -2.12 -2.55
CA VAL A 393 -15.86 -3.18 -2.82
C VAL A 393 -16.44 -4.56 -2.52
N LEU A 394 -17.07 -4.76 -1.36
CA LEU A 394 -17.73 -6.02 -1.01
C LEU A 394 -18.73 -6.43 -2.10
N HIS A 395 -19.60 -5.51 -2.52
CA HIS A 395 -20.55 -5.75 -3.60
C HIS A 395 -19.85 -6.08 -4.94
N ALA A 396 -18.77 -5.37 -5.28
CA ALA A 396 -17.98 -5.58 -6.50
C ALA A 396 -17.17 -6.89 -6.50
N THR A 397 -17.01 -7.55 -5.34
CA THR A 397 -16.50 -8.93 -5.26
C THR A 397 -17.59 -10.00 -5.43
N GLY A 398 -18.87 -9.60 -5.45
CA GLY A 398 -20.02 -10.51 -5.44
C GLY A 398 -20.38 -11.06 -4.06
N TRP A 399 -19.90 -10.44 -2.97
CA TRP A 399 -20.28 -10.81 -1.61
C TRP A 399 -21.77 -10.51 -1.34
N PRO A 400 -22.51 -11.37 -0.59
CA PRO A 400 -22.07 -12.59 0.10
C PRO A 400 -22.27 -13.89 -0.70
N HIS A 401 -22.42 -13.83 -2.02
CA HIS A 401 -22.74 -15.00 -2.85
C HIS A 401 -21.48 -15.85 -3.15
N ILE A 402 -20.96 -16.55 -2.15
CA ILE A 402 -19.66 -17.26 -2.19
C ILE A 402 -19.51 -18.37 -3.24
N TYR A 403 -20.61 -18.83 -3.83
CA TYR A 403 -20.60 -19.85 -4.90
C TYR A 403 -20.70 -19.24 -6.31
N SER A 404 -20.88 -17.93 -6.43
CA SER A 404 -20.98 -17.26 -7.72
C SER A 404 -19.63 -17.23 -8.41
N VAL A 405 -19.60 -17.72 -9.65
CA VAL A 405 -18.42 -17.61 -10.54
C VAL A 405 -18.52 -16.42 -11.50
N LYS A 406 -19.59 -15.62 -11.39
CA LYS A 406 -19.83 -14.48 -12.26
C LYS A 406 -18.95 -13.30 -11.83
N TRP A 407 -18.25 -12.70 -12.79
CA TRP A 407 -17.52 -11.45 -12.59
C TRP A 407 -18.44 -10.33 -12.09
N ALA A 408 -18.05 -9.69 -10.99
CA ALA A 408 -18.80 -8.61 -10.32
C ALA A 408 -18.10 -7.24 -10.39
N GLY A 409 -16.94 -7.15 -11.06
CA GLY A 409 -16.20 -5.92 -11.31
C GLY A 409 -14.85 -5.84 -10.58
N LEU A 410 -14.74 -6.39 -9.38
CA LEU A 410 -13.51 -6.51 -8.59
C LEU A 410 -13.39 -7.90 -7.95
N GLY A 411 -13.91 -8.92 -8.63
CA GLY A 411 -13.95 -10.26 -8.09
C GLY A 411 -15.16 -11.07 -8.52
N ARG A 412 -15.27 -12.23 -7.88
CA ARG A 412 -16.42 -13.14 -7.97
C ARG A 412 -16.46 -13.97 -6.69
N GLY A 413 -17.65 -14.44 -6.33
CA GLY A 413 -17.80 -15.32 -5.17
C GLY A 413 -17.35 -14.70 -3.85
N GLY A 414 -17.35 -13.36 -3.74
CA GLY A 414 -16.84 -12.66 -2.57
C GLY A 414 -15.31 -12.60 -2.46
N VAL A 415 -14.57 -13.10 -3.45
CA VAL A 415 -13.10 -13.05 -3.47
C VAL A 415 -12.65 -11.86 -4.31
N LEU A 416 -11.76 -11.04 -3.75
CA LEU A 416 -11.19 -9.87 -4.38
C LEU A 416 -10.23 -10.29 -5.52
N GLU A 417 -10.40 -9.70 -6.68
CA GLU A 417 -9.55 -9.92 -7.86
C GLU A 417 -9.34 -8.62 -8.64
N ASP A 418 -8.19 -8.51 -9.30
CA ASP A 418 -8.01 -7.56 -10.38
C ASP A 418 -8.41 -8.19 -11.72
N THR A 419 -8.81 -7.37 -12.69
CA THR A 419 -9.28 -7.88 -14.00
C THR A 419 -8.26 -8.77 -14.70
N CYS A 420 -6.96 -8.57 -14.45
CA CYS A 420 -5.88 -9.36 -15.01
C CYS A 420 -5.74 -10.78 -14.40
N ASP A 421 -6.34 -11.06 -13.23
CA ASP A 421 -6.10 -12.30 -12.48
C ASP A 421 -6.51 -13.55 -13.27
N SER A 422 -7.76 -13.60 -13.73
CA SER A 422 -8.26 -14.76 -14.48
C SER A 422 -7.60 -14.92 -15.86
N HIS A 423 -6.99 -13.85 -16.38
CA HIS A 423 -6.21 -13.86 -17.62
C HIS A 423 -4.76 -14.31 -17.42
N ALA A 424 -4.27 -14.28 -16.17
CA ALA A 424 -2.85 -14.37 -15.86
C ALA A 424 -1.98 -13.35 -16.61
N SER A 425 -2.56 -12.19 -16.93
CA SER A 425 -1.90 -11.09 -17.64
C SER A 425 -1.47 -9.96 -16.69
N CYS A 426 -1.52 -10.19 -15.38
CA CYS A 426 -1.11 -9.17 -14.42
C CYS A 426 0.37 -8.85 -14.59
N SER A 427 0.65 -7.56 -14.75
CA SER A 427 2.01 -7.05 -14.70
C SER A 427 2.59 -7.17 -13.30
N GLN A 428 3.82 -6.72 -13.13
CA GLN A 428 4.42 -6.61 -11.82
C GLN A 428 3.62 -5.70 -10.88
N ASP A 429 3.16 -4.55 -11.39
CA ASP A 429 2.28 -3.65 -10.66
C ASP A 429 0.98 -4.36 -10.24
N GLY A 430 0.31 -5.00 -11.20
CA GLY A 430 -0.97 -5.68 -11.00
C GLY A 430 -0.94 -6.77 -9.92
N GLN A 431 0.19 -7.45 -9.74
CA GLN A 431 0.35 -8.45 -8.70
C GLN A 431 0.42 -7.85 -7.28
N THR A 432 0.79 -6.57 -7.13
CA THR A 432 0.88 -5.92 -5.82
C THR A 432 -0.48 -5.40 -5.31
N PHE A 433 -1.44 -5.10 -6.19
CA PHE A 433 -2.59 -4.26 -5.85
C PHE A 433 -3.47 -4.78 -4.70
N LYS A 434 -3.78 -6.09 -4.68
CA LYS A 434 -4.57 -6.69 -3.59
C LYS A 434 -3.89 -6.56 -2.23
N SER A 435 -2.56 -6.63 -2.17
CA SER A 435 -1.81 -6.48 -0.92
C SER A 435 -2.02 -5.09 -0.31
N ILE A 436 -2.02 -4.06 -1.17
CA ILE A 436 -2.22 -2.67 -0.78
C ILE A 436 -3.63 -2.49 -0.23
N PHE A 437 -4.65 -3.02 -0.93
CA PHE A 437 -6.03 -2.95 -0.46
C PHE A 437 -6.18 -3.51 0.97
N PHE A 438 -5.72 -4.74 1.21
CA PHE A 438 -5.85 -5.36 2.53
C PHE A 438 -5.00 -4.65 3.60
N HIS A 439 -3.87 -4.07 3.22
CA HIS A 439 -3.08 -3.27 4.15
C HIS A 439 -3.86 -2.07 4.67
N HIS A 440 -4.44 -1.27 3.77
CA HIS A 440 -5.15 -0.06 4.16
C HIS A 440 -6.53 -0.35 4.79
N LEU A 441 -7.19 -1.45 4.42
CA LEU A 441 -8.38 -1.93 5.13
C LEU A 441 -8.06 -2.29 6.58
N ALA A 442 -6.97 -3.02 6.81
CA ALA A 442 -6.52 -3.36 8.16
C ALA A 442 -6.20 -2.09 8.97
N GLU A 443 -5.51 -1.11 8.36
CA GLU A 443 -5.22 0.17 9.00
C GLU A 443 -6.48 0.99 9.29
N PHE A 444 -7.49 0.98 8.41
CA PHE A 444 -8.76 1.66 8.64
C PHE A 444 -9.49 1.09 9.85
N CYS A 445 -9.53 -0.24 9.98
CA CYS A 445 -10.34 -0.92 11.00
C CYS A 445 -9.60 -1.29 12.28
N ARG A 446 -8.28 -1.07 12.39
CA ARG A 446 -7.54 -1.46 13.59
C ARG A 446 -7.97 -0.67 14.83
N PRO A 447 -7.80 -1.24 16.03
CA PRO A 447 -7.97 -0.49 17.25
C PRO A 447 -7.08 0.76 17.32
N LEU A 448 -7.54 1.77 18.05
CA LEU A 448 -6.73 2.93 18.40
C LEU A 448 -5.52 2.50 19.23
N ARG A 449 -4.35 3.03 18.88
CA ARG A 449 -3.14 2.99 19.68
C ARG A 449 -3.21 4.11 20.72
N GLN A 450 -2.50 3.95 21.83
CA GLN A 450 -2.48 4.93 22.93
C GLN A 450 -2.19 6.37 22.44
N GLN A 451 -1.28 6.52 21.48
CA GLN A 451 -0.95 7.82 20.91
C GLN A 451 -2.11 8.46 20.12
N GLU A 452 -2.90 7.67 19.41
CA GLU A 452 -4.06 8.17 18.66
C GLU A 452 -5.19 8.59 19.60
N VAL A 453 -5.38 7.88 20.72
CA VAL A 453 -6.28 8.31 21.79
C VAL A 453 -5.85 9.68 22.31
N SER A 454 -4.55 9.89 22.53
CA SER A 454 -4.03 11.20 22.93
C SER A 454 -4.24 12.30 21.88
N PHE A 455 -4.28 11.97 20.58
CA PHE A 455 -4.64 12.96 19.55
C PHE A 455 -6.09 13.43 19.76
N LEU A 456 -7.02 12.49 19.85
CA LEU A 456 -8.45 12.78 20.04
C LEU A 456 -8.75 13.51 21.35
N GLU A 457 -8.04 13.18 22.43
CA GLU A 457 -8.21 13.85 23.73
C GLU A 457 -7.71 15.30 23.74
N ASN A 458 -6.60 15.58 23.04
CA ASN A 458 -6.02 16.92 22.97
C ASN A 458 -6.74 17.83 21.96
N GLU A 459 -7.33 17.25 20.92
CA GLU A 459 -8.06 17.94 19.83
C GLU A 459 -9.50 18.33 20.22
N LYS A 460 -9.92 18.21 21.49
CA LYS A 460 -11.24 18.61 22.06
C LYS A 460 -11.61 20.11 21.88
N GLN A 461 -10.91 20.85 21.03
CA GLN A 461 -11.18 22.25 20.67
C GLN A 461 -11.61 22.45 19.20
N GLN A 462 -11.88 21.37 18.44
CA GLN A 462 -12.36 21.53 17.06
C GLN A 462 -13.90 21.67 16.98
N PRO A 463 -14.42 22.63 16.19
CA PRO A 463 -15.85 22.95 16.11
C PRO A 463 -16.71 21.94 15.33
N ALA A 464 -16.13 20.87 14.77
CA ALA A 464 -16.82 19.90 13.90
C ALA A 464 -17.39 18.67 14.64
N ALA A 465 -17.00 18.41 15.88
CA ALA A 465 -17.48 17.25 16.63
C ALA A 465 -18.87 17.55 17.25
N GLU A 466 -19.93 17.06 16.61
CA GLU A 466 -21.29 17.07 17.17
C GLU A 466 -21.50 15.96 18.22
N ASP A 467 -20.86 14.81 18.02
CA ASP A 467 -20.91 13.61 18.87
C ASP A 467 -19.59 13.44 19.67
N ASP A 468 -19.62 12.68 20.78
CA ASP A 468 -18.39 12.26 21.47
C ASP A 468 -17.59 11.28 20.60
N TRP A 469 -16.27 11.43 20.56
CA TRP A 469 -15.43 10.69 19.61
C TRP A 469 -15.41 9.19 19.91
N ASP A 470 -15.65 8.81 21.17
CA ASP A 470 -15.74 7.42 21.61
C ASP A 470 -16.97 6.72 21.03
N GLU A 471 -18.13 7.38 20.99
CA GLU A 471 -19.35 6.86 20.36
C GLU A 471 -19.19 6.70 18.84
N VAL A 472 -18.59 7.69 18.18
CA VAL A 472 -18.26 7.64 16.74
C VAL A 472 -17.33 6.46 16.46
N TYR A 473 -16.31 6.29 17.29
CA TYR A 473 -15.34 5.21 17.16
C TYR A 473 -15.96 3.82 17.41
N ASP A 474 -16.83 3.68 18.41
CA ASP A 474 -17.58 2.44 18.67
C ASP A 474 -18.48 2.06 17.48
N ARG A 475 -19.13 3.04 16.86
CA ARG A 475 -19.92 2.85 15.64
C ARG A 475 -19.05 2.40 14.47
N HIS A 476 -17.87 2.99 14.30
CA HIS A 476 -16.89 2.60 13.31
C HIS A 476 -16.42 1.15 13.51
N LEU A 477 -16.04 0.76 14.73
CA LEU A 477 -15.62 -0.61 15.04
C LEU A 477 -16.74 -1.64 14.85
N ARG A 478 -17.99 -1.30 15.20
CA ARG A 478 -19.15 -2.18 14.91
C ARG A 478 -19.29 -2.48 13.42
N ARG A 479 -19.05 -1.50 12.55
CA ARG A 479 -19.07 -1.71 11.09
C ARG A 479 -17.86 -2.52 10.62
N CYS A 480 -16.67 -2.23 11.16
CA CYS A 480 -15.48 -3.01 10.87
C CYS A 480 -15.61 -4.49 11.24
N ARG A 481 -16.25 -4.81 12.38
CA ARG A 481 -16.59 -6.19 12.77
C ARG A 481 -17.37 -6.94 11.70
N ALA A 482 -18.35 -6.29 11.07
CA ALA A 482 -19.17 -6.92 10.04
C ALA A 482 -18.38 -7.34 8.79
N TYR A 483 -17.17 -6.82 8.58
CA TYR A 483 -16.29 -7.22 7.47
C TYR A 483 -15.49 -8.51 7.74
N GLY A 484 -15.42 -8.96 9.01
CA GLY A 484 -14.61 -10.12 9.42
C GLY A 484 -14.85 -11.38 8.59
N PRO A 485 -16.11 -11.82 8.36
CA PRO A 485 -16.38 -12.99 7.52
C PRO A 485 -15.87 -12.86 6.08
N TRP A 486 -15.89 -11.66 5.51
CA TRP A 486 -15.38 -11.41 4.16
C TRP A 486 -13.84 -11.41 4.13
N VAL A 487 -13.19 -10.85 5.15
CA VAL A 487 -11.72 -10.91 5.32
C VAL A 487 -11.26 -12.36 5.48
N GLU A 488 -11.92 -13.15 6.32
CA GLU A 488 -11.59 -14.58 6.49
C GLU A 488 -11.79 -15.37 5.19
N HIS A 489 -12.86 -15.09 4.44
CA HIS A 489 -13.11 -15.73 3.14
C HIS A 489 -11.99 -15.47 2.14
N ASN A 490 -11.51 -14.22 2.06
CA ASN A 490 -10.39 -13.85 1.20
C ASN A 490 -9.06 -14.45 1.67
N ALA A 491 -8.80 -14.47 2.98
CA ALA A 491 -7.60 -15.10 3.54
C ALA A 491 -7.55 -16.60 3.22
N ARG A 492 -8.67 -17.30 3.36
CA ARG A 492 -8.79 -18.72 2.98
C ARG A 492 -8.58 -18.93 1.49
N ALA A 493 -9.15 -18.06 0.65
CA ALA A 493 -8.94 -18.11 -0.80
C ALA A 493 -7.45 -17.92 -1.15
N ALA A 494 -6.76 -16.97 -0.53
CA ALA A 494 -5.34 -16.75 -0.72
C ALA A 494 -4.50 -17.96 -0.27
N LEU A 495 -4.79 -18.54 0.90
CA LEU A 495 -4.08 -19.73 1.43
C LEU A 495 -4.16 -20.94 0.49
N MET A 496 -5.25 -21.07 -0.27
CA MET A 496 -5.43 -22.13 -1.27
C MET A 496 -4.55 -21.96 -2.51
N THR A 497 -3.94 -20.79 -2.69
CA THR A 497 -3.00 -20.52 -3.79
C THR A 497 -1.55 -20.79 -3.42
N ARG A 498 -1.26 -21.30 -2.22
CA ARG A 498 0.10 -21.68 -1.86
C ARG A 498 0.56 -22.92 -2.64
N ASP A 499 1.80 -22.89 -3.12
CA ASP A 499 2.46 -24.11 -3.59
C ASP A 499 3.09 -24.90 -2.42
N ASP A 500 3.80 -25.98 -2.75
CA ASP A 500 4.49 -26.83 -1.78
C ASP A 500 5.63 -26.10 -1.03
N ASP A 501 6.12 -24.98 -1.57
CA ASP A 501 7.13 -24.11 -0.96
C ASP A 501 6.50 -22.96 -0.13
N GLY A 502 5.18 -22.91 -0.03
CA GLY A 502 4.45 -21.87 0.70
C GLY A 502 4.30 -20.53 -0.03
N LYS A 503 4.64 -20.45 -1.32
CA LYS A 503 4.56 -19.23 -2.13
C LYS A 503 3.13 -18.97 -2.59
N PHE A 504 2.61 -17.78 -2.32
CA PHE A 504 1.25 -17.40 -2.68
C PHE A 504 1.12 -17.08 -4.17
N GLY A 505 -0.03 -17.44 -4.74
CA GLY A 505 -0.42 -17.12 -6.10
C GLY A 505 -1.24 -15.84 -6.23
N GLN A 506 -1.35 -15.33 -7.46
CA GLN A 506 -2.10 -14.11 -7.76
C GLN A 506 -3.61 -14.33 -7.78
N TRP A 507 -4.09 -15.47 -8.29
CA TRP A 507 -5.50 -15.67 -8.61
C TRP A 507 -6.24 -16.45 -7.50
N TRP A 508 -6.84 -15.69 -6.57
CA TRP A 508 -7.53 -16.25 -5.40
C TRP A 508 -8.95 -16.72 -5.69
N GLY A 509 -9.61 -16.17 -6.72
CA GLY A 509 -11.02 -16.43 -7.05
C GLY A 509 -11.30 -17.77 -7.71
N LEU A 510 -10.35 -18.70 -7.69
CA LEU A 510 -10.59 -20.08 -8.07
C LEU A 510 -11.55 -20.72 -7.06
N PRO A 511 -12.64 -21.36 -7.49
CA PRO A 511 -13.65 -21.87 -6.58
C PRO A 511 -13.09 -22.90 -5.60
N PHE A 512 -13.42 -22.72 -4.32
CA PHE A 512 -13.03 -23.63 -3.25
C PHE A 512 -13.40 -25.09 -3.58
N ARG A 513 -12.40 -25.99 -3.57
CA ARG A 513 -12.54 -27.44 -3.76
C ARG A 513 -13.19 -27.89 -5.08
N GLN A 514 -13.21 -27.05 -6.13
CA GLN A 514 -13.63 -27.52 -7.45
C GLN A 514 -12.45 -28.16 -8.18
N LEU A 515 -12.52 -29.49 -8.34
CA LEU A 515 -11.53 -30.32 -9.04
C LEU A 515 -11.43 -30.02 -10.55
N VAL A 516 -12.43 -29.34 -11.11
CA VAL A 516 -12.49 -28.98 -12.53
C VAL A 516 -12.89 -27.52 -12.64
N VAL A 517 -11.92 -26.66 -12.92
CA VAL A 517 -12.17 -25.27 -13.32
C VAL A 517 -12.65 -25.32 -14.77
N SER A 518 -13.89 -24.87 -15.04
CA SER A 518 -14.35 -24.74 -16.43
C SER A 518 -13.40 -23.81 -17.19
N SER A 519 -13.10 -24.14 -18.44
CA SER A 519 -12.41 -23.23 -19.36
C SER A 519 -13.10 -21.86 -19.43
N ASP A 520 -14.40 -21.82 -19.16
CA ASP A 520 -15.23 -20.61 -19.22
C ASP A 520 -14.94 -19.63 -18.07
N LEU A 521 -14.27 -20.07 -16.98
CA LEU A 521 -13.88 -19.19 -15.88
C LEU A 521 -12.55 -18.48 -16.16
N VAL A 522 -11.66 -19.15 -16.90
CA VAL A 522 -10.41 -18.56 -17.36
C VAL A 522 -10.74 -17.47 -18.37
N ASN A 523 -10.08 -16.32 -18.26
CA ASN A 523 -10.32 -15.15 -19.13
C ASN A 523 -11.77 -14.61 -19.09
N SER A 524 -12.45 -14.72 -17.94
CA SER A 524 -13.88 -14.34 -17.80
C SER A 524 -14.09 -12.96 -17.19
N SER A 525 -13.06 -12.35 -16.61
CA SER A 525 -13.13 -10.96 -16.12
C SER A 525 -13.25 -9.99 -17.31
N THR A 526 -13.94 -8.88 -17.12
CA THR A 526 -14.15 -7.88 -18.18
C THR A 526 -13.86 -6.49 -17.66
N LEU A 527 -13.21 -5.68 -18.50
CA LEU A 527 -12.96 -4.28 -18.23
C LEU A 527 -14.27 -3.48 -18.30
N PRO A 528 -14.46 -2.45 -17.45
CA PRO A 528 -15.63 -1.58 -17.57
C PRO A 528 -15.58 -0.77 -18.89
N PRO A 529 -16.74 -0.37 -19.45
CA PRO A 529 -16.79 0.39 -20.68
C PRO A 529 -15.98 1.69 -20.59
N GLY A 530 -15.08 1.93 -21.56
CA GLY A 530 -14.21 3.12 -21.59
C GLY A 530 -12.88 2.96 -20.85
N ALA A 531 -12.62 1.79 -20.25
CA ALA A 531 -11.38 1.54 -19.52
C ALA A 531 -10.21 1.24 -20.46
N VAL A 532 -9.05 1.78 -20.10
CA VAL A 532 -7.75 1.43 -20.67
C VAL A 532 -6.86 0.96 -19.52
N ASP A 533 -6.42 -0.29 -19.57
CA ASP A 533 -5.61 -0.89 -18.51
C ASP A 533 -4.13 -0.54 -18.69
N TYR A 534 -3.73 0.70 -18.39
CA TYR A 534 -2.32 1.13 -18.55
C TYR A 534 -1.32 0.30 -17.75
N ARG A 535 -1.76 -0.35 -16.66
CA ARG A 535 -0.89 -1.11 -15.76
C ARG A 535 -0.64 -2.53 -16.23
N ASN A 536 -1.56 -3.14 -16.97
CA ASN A 536 -1.41 -4.51 -17.47
C ASN A 536 -1.43 -4.62 -19.02
N ASP A 537 -1.58 -3.51 -19.74
CA ASP A 537 -1.51 -3.47 -21.21
C ASP A 537 -0.10 -3.84 -21.73
N GLY A 538 -0.03 -4.47 -22.89
CA GLY A 538 1.21 -4.91 -23.54
C GLY A 538 1.85 -6.18 -22.96
N PHE A 539 1.32 -6.77 -21.88
CA PHE A 539 1.68 -8.11 -21.43
C PHE A 539 0.85 -9.16 -22.18
N ASP A 540 1.20 -9.38 -23.45
CA ASP A 540 0.80 -10.60 -24.13
C ASP A 540 1.51 -11.77 -23.42
N THR A 541 0.77 -12.52 -22.61
CA THR A 541 1.23 -13.85 -22.23
C THR A 541 1.38 -14.63 -23.52
N ASP A 542 2.60 -15.10 -23.81
CA ASP A 542 2.85 -16.11 -24.82
C ASP A 542 1.77 -17.19 -24.64
N PRO A 543 0.90 -17.45 -25.65
CA PRO A 543 -0.20 -18.38 -25.49
C PRO A 543 0.41 -19.69 -25.03
N ALA A 544 0.05 -20.10 -23.81
CA ALA A 544 0.60 -21.25 -23.09
C ALA A 544 1.18 -22.28 -24.07
N ILE A 545 2.52 -22.34 -24.13
CA ILE A 545 3.22 -23.36 -24.92
C ILE A 545 2.79 -24.70 -24.33
N GLY A 546 1.78 -25.32 -24.95
CA GLY A 546 1.37 -26.71 -24.82
C GLY A 546 1.21 -27.27 -23.40
N GLY A 547 0.08 -26.98 -22.74
CA GLY A 547 -0.39 -27.77 -21.59
C GLY A 547 -1.43 -27.04 -20.74
N ILE A 548 -2.40 -27.77 -20.19
CA ILE A 548 -3.18 -27.27 -19.05
C ILE A 548 -2.19 -27.17 -17.88
N PRO A 549 -1.94 -25.97 -17.32
CA PRO A 549 -1.06 -25.84 -16.16
C PRO A 549 -1.54 -26.75 -15.04
N ARG A 550 -0.60 -27.36 -14.31
CA ARG A 550 -0.95 -28.15 -13.12
C ARG A 550 -1.60 -27.27 -12.04
N ASP A 551 -1.20 -26.00 -11.99
CA ASP A 551 -1.77 -24.96 -11.15
C ASP A 551 -1.92 -23.66 -11.98
N PHE A 552 -3.08 -23.03 -11.89
CA PHE A 552 -3.37 -21.78 -12.61
C PHE A 552 -2.58 -20.57 -12.10
N ASN A 553 -2.06 -20.63 -10.87
CA ASN A 553 -1.23 -19.59 -10.28
C ASN A 553 0.22 -19.60 -10.78
N ASP A 554 0.62 -20.63 -11.56
CA ASP A 554 1.92 -20.67 -12.25
C ASP A 554 1.89 -20.00 -13.64
N ARG A 555 0.73 -19.52 -14.08
CA ARG A 555 0.60 -18.78 -15.35
C ARG A 555 1.14 -17.36 -15.23
N GLY A 556 1.45 -16.75 -16.37
CA GLY A 556 1.91 -15.36 -16.44
C GLY A 556 3.26 -15.19 -15.73
N ARG A 557 3.37 -14.20 -14.85
CA ARG A 557 4.55 -14.01 -13.97
C ARG A 557 4.68 -15.08 -12.88
N GLY A 558 3.66 -15.92 -12.68
CA GLY A 558 3.63 -16.93 -11.63
C GLY A 558 3.59 -16.33 -10.23
N ARG A 559 4.18 -17.07 -9.27
CA ARG A 559 4.31 -16.67 -7.86
C ARG A 559 5.52 -15.79 -7.66
N THR A 560 5.29 -14.55 -7.25
CA THR A 560 6.29 -13.50 -7.12
C THR A 560 6.32 -12.94 -5.72
N VAL A 561 7.28 -12.06 -5.44
CA VAL A 561 7.30 -11.35 -4.15
C VAL A 561 6.06 -10.48 -3.98
N GLU A 562 5.48 -9.96 -5.07
CA GLU A 562 4.24 -9.19 -5.05
C GLU A 562 3.01 -10.04 -4.68
N THR A 563 2.90 -11.26 -5.21
CA THR A 563 1.81 -12.18 -4.82
C THR A 563 1.98 -12.67 -3.38
N GLN A 564 3.23 -12.88 -2.93
CA GLN A 564 3.56 -13.18 -1.54
C GLN A 564 3.09 -12.06 -0.60
N ALA A 565 3.29 -10.80 -0.99
CA ALA A 565 2.79 -9.65 -0.24
C ALA A 565 1.27 -9.65 -0.10
N GLY A 566 0.55 -10.11 -1.12
CA GLY A 566 -0.89 -10.31 -1.08
C GLY A 566 -1.31 -11.26 0.04
N GLY A 567 -0.64 -12.41 0.16
CA GLY A 567 -0.86 -13.39 1.23
C GLY A 567 -0.59 -12.81 2.62
N ILE A 568 0.53 -12.13 2.80
CA ILE A 568 0.89 -11.48 4.07
C ILE A 568 -0.16 -10.44 4.47
N ALA A 569 -0.55 -9.55 3.56
CA ALA A 569 -1.48 -8.47 3.86
C ALA A 569 -2.86 -8.97 4.30
N VAL A 570 -3.41 -9.99 3.63
CA VAL A 570 -4.73 -10.54 3.97
C VAL A 570 -4.69 -11.39 5.25
N LEU A 571 -3.61 -12.14 5.49
CA LEU A 571 -3.44 -12.88 6.74
C LEU A 571 -3.23 -11.96 7.94
N ARG A 572 -2.47 -10.87 7.76
CA ARG A 572 -2.32 -9.82 8.78
C ARG A 572 -3.66 -9.17 9.09
N ALA A 573 -4.45 -8.85 8.06
CA ALA A 573 -5.81 -8.36 8.24
C ALA A 573 -6.65 -9.36 9.04
N LEU A 574 -6.68 -10.64 8.65
CA LEU A 574 -7.45 -11.66 9.38
C LEU A 574 -7.00 -11.78 10.84
N LEU A 575 -5.69 -11.83 11.10
CA LEU A 575 -5.15 -11.93 12.46
C LEU A 575 -5.69 -10.80 13.34
N GLN A 576 -5.68 -9.57 12.84
CA GLN A 576 -6.18 -8.41 13.56
C GLN A 576 -7.68 -8.52 13.93
N TRP A 577 -8.51 -9.05 13.03
CA TRP A 577 -9.93 -9.30 13.32
C TRP A 577 -10.13 -10.41 14.36
N GLN A 578 -9.21 -11.36 14.42
CA GLN A 578 -9.29 -12.51 15.32
C GLN A 578 -8.73 -12.26 16.72
N THR A 579 -7.88 -11.25 16.89
CA THR A 579 -7.15 -10.99 18.14
C THR A 579 -7.59 -9.72 18.86
N SER A 580 -8.35 -8.86 18.19
CA SER A 580 -8.86 -7.64 18.79
C SER A 580 -10.26 -7.85 19.33
N ASP A 581 -10.46 -7.71 20.65
CA ASP A 581 -11.78 -7.74 21.29
C ASP A 581 -12.78 -6.75 20.66
N ALA A 582 -12.28 -5.64 20.11
CA ALA A 582 -13.07 -4.63 19.40
C ALA A 582 -13.59 -5.10 18.03
N LEU A 583 -12.94 -6.13 17.45
CA LEU A 583 -13.22 -6.70 16.14
C LEU A 583 -13.79 -8.13 16.17
N LEU A 584 -13.94 -8.72 17.37
CA LEU A 584 -14.59 -10.01 17.60
C LEU A 584 -16.13 -9.96 17.56
#